data_AF-I1BQW5-F1
#
_entry.id   AF-I1BQW5-F1
#
_cell.length_a   1.000
_cell.length_b   1.000
_cell.length_c   1.000
_cell.angle_alpha   90.00
_cell.angle_beta   90.00
_cell.angle_gamma   90.00
#
_symmetry.space_group_name_H-M   'P 1'
#
loop_
_entity.id
_entity.type
_entity.pdbx_description
1 polymer ?
#
loop_
_entity_poly.entity_id
_entity_poly.type
_entity_poly.pdbx_seq_one_letter_code
_entity_poly.pdbx_strand_id
1 'polypeptide(L)'
;MFPPRKSLVRIKTGESIFSTSTASKKGFYPDAKDIKGFKIDIRFVVDVGRKEIDVAVAEVAKNDSKDKTISDQEKLLREGKDIVDAEIIKPCHAYLLQITCSDCIVSSILLGSNGLYVVLY
;
A
#
# COMPACT_ATOMS: atom_id res chain seq x y z
N MET A 1 -11.32 -2.96 25.73
CA MET A 1 -9.94 -2.57 26.09
C MET A 1 -9.23 -2.17 24.80
N PHE A 2 -9.19 -0.88 24.52
CA PHE A 2 -8.47 -0.25 23.41
C PHE A 2 -7.78 1.00 23.97
N PRO A 3 -6.51 1.25 23.63
CA PRO A 3 -5.64 0.48 22.73
C PRO A 3 -4.71 -0.50 23.49
N PRO A 4 -4.07 -1.47 22.78
CA PRO A 4 -3.08 -2.37 23.38
C PRO A 4 -1.82 -1.60 23.85
N ARG A 5 -1.13 -2.15 24.85
CA ARG A 5 0.01 -1.52 25.56
C ARG A 5 1.24 -1.19 24.69
N LYS A 6 1.26 -1.63 23.43
CA LYS A 6 2.19 -1.22 22.36
C LYS A 6 1.38 -1.19 21.06
N SER A 7 1.26 -0.04 20.41
CA SER A 7 0.71 0.02 19.05
C SER A 7 1.66 -0.70 18.10
N LEU A 8 1.37 -1.97 17.80
CA LEU A 8 2.17 -2.78 16.86
C LEU A 8 2.12 -2.21 15.44
N VAL A 9 1.04 -1.50 15.10
CA VAL A 9 0.82 -0.84 13.81
C VAL A 9 0.69 0.67 14.04
N ARG A 10 1.48 1.46 13.31
CA ARG A 10 1.38 2.92 13.22
C ARG A 10 0.67 3.30 11.93
N ILE A 11 -0.18 4.31 12.01
CA ILE A 11 -0.87 4.88 10.86
C ILE A 11 -0.12 6.14 10.45
N LYS A 12 0.26 6.23 9.18
CA LYS A 12 0.77 7.45 8.55
C LYS A 12 -0.28 7.97 7.60
N THR A 13 -0.70 9.21 7.82
CA THR A 13 -1.73 9.89 7.04
C THR A 13 -1.15 11.11 6.33
N GLY A 14 -1.78 11.51 5.24
CA GLY A 14 -1.35 12.63 4.41
C GLY A 14 -0.43 12.13 3.31
N GLU A 15 -0.64 12.65 2.09
CA GLU A 15 0.03 12.23 0.84
C GLU A 15 1.47 11.74 1.06
N SER A 16 1.61 10.43 1.25
CA SER A 16 2.86 9.78 1.65
C SER A 16 3.35 8.93 0.50
N ILE A 17 4.66 8.85 0.33
CA ILE A 17 5.26 8.08 -0.77
C ILE A 17 5.87 6.82 -0.17
N PHE A 18 5.56 5.67 -0.76
CA PHE A 18 6.24 4.44 -0.45
C PHE A 18 7.64 4.45 -1.09
N SER A 19 8.68 4.24 -0.28
CA SER A 19 10.07 4.34 -0.75
C SER A 19 10.38 3.31 -1.84
N THR A 20 9.79 2.12 -1.75
CA THR A 20 9.97 1.06 -2.74
C THR A 20 9.35 1.43 -4.09
N SER A 21 8.15 2.02 -4.10
CA SER A 21 7.50 2.55 -5.32
C SER A 21 8.39 3.57 -6.06
N THR A 22 9.13 4.40 -5.31
CA THR A 22 10.11 5.33 -5.90
C THR A 22 11.30 4.59 -6.52
N ALA A 23 11.82 3.55 -5.86
CA ALA A 23 12.91 2.74 -6.38
C ALA A 23 12.50 1.95 -7.63
N SER A 24 11.33 1.29 -7.60
CA SER A 24 10.75 0.59 -8.74
C SER A 24 10.62 1.51 -9.95
N LYS A 25 10.06 2.71 -9.75
CA LYS A 25 9.86 3.70 -10.82
C LYS A 25 11.19 4.23 -11.38
N LYS A 26 12.24 4.34 -10.56
CA LYS A 26 13.59 4.70 -11.03
C LYS A 26 14.18 3.67 -11.99
N GLY A 27 13.87 2.40 -11.82
CA GLY A 27 14.27 1.36 -12.77
C GLY A 27 13.68 1.54 -14.17
N PHE A 28 12.46 2.07 -14.28
CA PHE A 28 11.79 2.28 -15.57
C PHE A 28 12.21 3.58 -16.28
N TYR A 29 12.66 4.58 -15.53
CA TYR A 29 13.01 5.90 -16.06
C TYR A 29 14.43 6.31 -15.60
N PRO A 30 15.50 5.62 -16.03
CA PRO A 30 16.84 5.82 -15.48
C PRO A 30 17.37 7.25 -15.64
N ASP A 31 16.93 7.97 -16.67
CA ASP A 31 17.40 9.33 -16.98
C ASP A 31 16.58 10.45 -16.31
N ALA A 32 15.48 10.11 -15.63
CA ALA A 32 14.64 11.12 -14.97
C ALA A 32 15.25 11.55 -13.62
N LYS A 33 15.39 12.87 -13.43
CA LYS A 33 16.06 13.45 -12.26
C LYS A 33 15.19 13.47 -10.99
N ASP A 34 13.88 13.65 -11.14
CA ASP A 34 12.95 13.86 -10.02
C ASP A 34 11.82 12.81 -10.00
N ILE A 35 12.21 11.53 -9.84
CA ILE A 35 11.24 10.44 -9.77
C ILE A 35 10.67 10.37 -8.37
N LYS A 36 9.36 10.56 -8.26
CA LYS A 36 8.58 10.29 -7.06
C LYS A 36 7.65 9.11 -7.32
N GLY A 37 7.61 8.17 -6.37
CA GLY A 37 6.59 7.13 -6.30
C GLY A 37 5.18 7.73 -6.22
N PHE A 38 4.17 6.88 -6.31
CA PHE A 38 2.80 7.38 -6.16
C PHE A 38 2.55 7.77 -4.72
N LYS A 39 1.77 8.83 -4.55
CA LYS A 39 1.31 9.28 -3.25
C LYS A 39 0.13 8.41 -2.86
N ILE A 40 0.12 7.99 -1.60
CA ILE A 40 -0.95 7.23 -0.96
C ILE A 40 -1.47 8.05 0.21
N ASP A 41 -2.79 8.09 0.38
CA ASP A 41 -3.44 8.83 1.45
C ASP A 41 -3.11 8.30 2.84
N ILE A 42 -3.09 6.97 3.00
CA ILE A 42 -2.85 6.30 4.28
C ILE A 42 -1.93 5.09 4.11
N ARG A 43 -0.95 4.96 5.01
CA ARG A 43 -0.08 3.78 5.15
C ARG A 43 -0.18 3.21 6.55
N PHE A 44 -0.22 1.89 6.65
CA PHE A 44 -0.15 1.15 7.91
C PHE A 44 1.21 0.49 7.99
N VAL A 45 1.98 0.87 8.99
CA VAL A 45 3.37 0.46 9.11
C VAL A 45 3.65 -0.20 10.45
N VAL A 46 4.53 -1.20 10.45
CA VAL A 46 5.04 -1.85 11.66
C VAL A 46 6.55 -1.60 11.77
N ASP A 47 7.03 -1.42 12.99
CA ASP A 47 8.47 -1.28 13.25
C ASP A 47 9.06 -2.64 13.61
N VAL A 48 9.93 -3.16 12.74
CA VAL A 48 10.69 -4.40 12.99
C VAL A 48 12.16 -4.04 13.13
N GLY A 49 12.63 -3.99 14.38
CA GLY A 49 13.98 -3.55 14.71
C GLY A 49 14.16 -2.06 14.41
N ARG A 50 14.95 -1.75 13.38
CA ARG A 50 15.20 -0.38 12.88
C ARG A 50 14.57 -0.11 11.50
N LYS A 51 13.74 -1.02 11.01
CA LYS A 51 13.07 -0.90 9.70
C LYS A 51 11.59 -0.64 9.90
N GLU A 52 11.07 0.30 9.12
CA GLU A 52 9.64 0.51 8.93
C GLU A 52 9.18 -0.38 7.78
N ILE A 53 8.18 -1.21 8.04
CA ILE A 53 7.60 -2.15 7.08
C ILE A 53 6.14 -1.76 6.85
N ASP A 54 5.76 -1.59 5.60
CA ASP A 54 4.37 -1.39 5.21
C ASP A 54 3.64 -2.73 5.22
N VAL A 55 2.46 -2.75 5.84
CA VAL A 55 1.60 -3.94 5.89
C VAL A 55 0.24 -3.70 5.24
N ALA A 56 -0.15 -2.44 5.10
CA ALA A 56 -1.35 -2.06 4.39
C ALA A 56 -1.29 -0.64 3.84
N VAL A 57 -2.09 -0.38 2.83
CA VAL A 57 -2.28 0.94 2.21
C VAL A 57 -3.75 1.25 2.07
N ALA A 58 -4.11 2.55 2.12
CA ALA A 58 -5.45 3.00 1.82
C ALA A 58 -5.47 4.25 0.93
N GLU A 59 -6.47 4.30 0.06
CA GLU A 59 -6.83 5.47 -0.73
C GLU A 59 -8.22 5.95 -0.32
N VAL A 60 -8.40 7.27 -0.24
CA VAL A 60 -9.64 7.90 0.23
C VAL A 60 -10.25 8.78 -0.86
N ALA A 61 -11.39 8.36 -1.38
CA ALA A 61 -12.19 9.15 -2.30
C ALA A 61 -13.31 9.88 -1.54
N LYS A 62 -13.32 11.22 -1.60
CA LYS A 62 -14.39 12.04 -0.98
C LYS A 62 -15.77 11.81 -1.59
N ASN A 63 -15.82 11.43 -2.87
CA ASN A 63 -17.05 11.22 -3.62
C ASN A 63 -16.98 9.85 -4.31
N ASP A 64 -18.12 9.20 -4.48
CA ASP A 64 -18.24 7.89 -5.11
C ASP A 64 -18.20 7.98 -6.65
N SER A 65 -17.42 8.92 -7.20
CA SER A 65 -17.27 8.99 -8.66
C SER A 65 -16.54 7.74 -9.15
N LYS A 66 -17.18 7.01 -10.07
CA LYS A 66 -16.70 5.71 -10.56
C LYS A 66 -15.27 5.81 -11.11
N ASP A 67 -15.00 6.82 -11.93
CA ASP A 67 -13.68 6.99 -12.57
C ASP A 67 -12.56 7.20 -11.55
N LYS A 68 -12.82 7.99 -10.50
CA LYS A 68 -11.83 8.24 -9.45
C LYS A 68 -11.61 6.98 -8.61
N THR A 69 -12.70 6.32 -8.23
CA THR A 69 -12.65 5.10 -7.42
C THR A 69 -11.85 4.00 -8.13
N ILE A 70 -12.07 3.81 -9.44
CA ILE A 70 -11.31 2.84 -10.25
C ILE A 70 -9.83 3.25 -10.33
N SER A 71 -9.53 4.50 -10.65
CA SER A 71 -8.15 4.97 -10.76
C SER A 71 -7.38 4.84 -9.44
N ASP A 72 -8.04 5.14 -8.31
CA ASP A 72 -7.44 5.02 -6.99
C ASP A 72 -7.26 3.53 -6.60
N GLN A 73 -8.19 2.65 -6.97
CA GLN A 73 -8.04 1.20 -6.79
C GLN A 73 -6.85 0.64 -7.58
N GLU A 74 -6.61 1.08 -8.81
CA GLU A 74 -5.45 0.67 -9.61
C GLU A 74 -4.12 1.09 -8.95
N LYS A 75 -4.07 2.31 -8.39
CA LYS A 75 -2.91 2.77 -7.61
C LYS A 75 -2.72 1.88 -6.37
N LEU A 76 -3.80 1.60 -5.65
CA LEU A 76 -3.80 0.81 -4.44
C LEU A 76 -3.28 -0.61 -4.69
N LEU A 77 -3.72 -1.26 -5.78
CA LEU A 77 -3.22 -2.57 -6.20
C LEU A 77 -1.72 -2.58 -6.50
N ARG A 78 -1.22 -1.55 -7.20
CA ARG A 78 0.21 -1.44 -7.50
C ARG A 78 1.04 -1.28 -6.23
N GLU A 79 0.61 -0.43 -5.31
CA GLU A 79 1.34 -0.20 -4.06
C GLU A 79 1.27 -1.45 -3.16
N GLY A 80 0.14 -2.14 -3.13
CA GLY A 80 0.02 -3.46 -2.50
C GLY A 80 1.02 -4.48 -3.04
N LYS A 81 1.20 -4.52 -4.36
CA LYS A 81 2.22 -5.34 -4.99
C LYS A 81 3.63 -4.94 -4.54
N ASP A 82 3.95 -3.64 -4.56
CA ASP A 82 5.27 -3.14 -4.16
C ASP A 82 5.57 -3.51 -2.69
N ILE A 83 4.56 -3.54 -1.81
CA ILE A 83 4.71 -4.01 -0.41
C ILE A 83 5.12 -5.48 -0.39
N VAL A 84 4.38 -6.32 -1.12
CA VAL A 84 4.67 -7.75 -1.19
C VAL A 84 6.04 -8.03 -1.78
N ASP A 85 6.50 -7.21 -2.73
CA ASP A 85 7.83 -7.31 -3.37
C ASP A 85 8.96 -6.81 -2.46
N ALA A 86 8.69 -5.79 -1.63
CA ALA A 86 9.66 -5.24 -0.68
C ALA A 86 9.98 -6.21 0.46
N GLU A 87 9.01 -7.04 0.83
CA GLU A 87 9.10 -7.88 2.02
C GLU A 87 9.82 -9.21 1.75
N ILE A 88 10.84 -9.46 2.59
CA ILE A 88 11.66 -10.67 2.55
C ILE A 88 10.94 -11.85 3.24
N ILE A 89 9.90 -11.57 4.05
CA ILE A 89 9.24 -12.56 4.93
C ILE A 89 8.06 -13.21 4.18
N LYS A 90 8.20 -14.49 3.84
CA LYS A 90 7.16 -15.29 3.18
C LYS A 90 6.33 -16.09 4.20
N PRO A 91 5.00 -16.25 3.98
CA PRO A 91 4.18 -15.64 2.94
C PRO A 91 3.89 -14.16 3.24
N CYS A 92 4.16 -13.28 2.27
CA CYS A 92 3.91 -11.85 2.42
C CYS A 92 2.49 -11.52 1.96
N HIS A 93 1.73 -10.89 2.84
CA HIS A 93 0.37 -10.41 2.60
C HIS A 93 0.37 -8.90 2.83
N ALA A 94 -0.18 -8.14 1.88
CA ALA A 94 -0.48 -6.73 2.07
C ALA A 94 -2.00 -6.52 2.05
N TYR A 95 -2.50 -5.65 2.91
CA TYR A 95 -3.92 -5.27 2.92
C TYR A 95 -4.14 -3.95 2.18
N LEU A 96 -5.27 -3.87 1.48
CA LEU A 96 -5.64 -2.76 0.62
C LEU A 96 -7.00 -2.24 1.09
N LEU A 97 -7.09 -0.95 1.39
CA LEU A 97 -8.32 -0.32 1.82
C LEU A 97 -8.72 0.77 0.82
N GLN A 98 -9.84 0.57 0.14
CA GLN A 98 -10.46 1.61 -0.69
C GLN A 98 -11.60 2.22 0.11
N ILE A 99 -11.43 3.47 0.56
CA ILE A 99 -12.42 4.16 1.38
C ILE A 99 -13.11 5.21 0.51
N THR A 100 -14.43 5.15 0.46
CA THR A 100 -15.25 6.19 -0.18
C THR A 100 -16.09 6.92 0.87
N CYS A 101 -17.02 7.78 0.44
CA CYS A 101 -17.87 8.52 1.38
C CYS A 101 -18.77 7.57 2.19
N SER A 102 -19.30 6.56 1.52
CA SER A 102 -20.35 5.66 1.99
C SER A 102 -19.82 4.29 2.39
N ASP A 103 -18.75 3.82 1.75
CA ASP A 103 -18.29 2.45 1.81
C ASP A 103 -16.78 2.34 2.07
N CYS A 104 -16.36 1.17 2.56
CA CYS A 104 -14.95 0.80 2.67
C CYS A 104 -14.79 -0.64 2.17
N ILE A 105 -13.99 -0.83 1.13
CA ILE A 105 -13.63 -2.14 0.61
C ILE A 105 -12.26 -2.50 1.18
N VAL A 106 -12.19 -3.64 1.86
CA VAL A 106 -10.95 -4.20 2.38
C VAL A 106 -10.62 -5.43 1.55
N SER A 107 -9.48 -5.41 0.88
CA SER A 107 -8.94 -6.54 0.14
C SER A 107 -7.52 -6.85 0.59
N SER A 108 -6.96 -7.95 0.11
CA SER A 108 -5.56 -8.31 0.35
C SER A 108 -4.90 -8.83 -0.91
N ILE A 109 -3.60 -8.63 -1.01
CA ILE A 109 -2.75 -9.16 -2.08
C ILE A 109 -1.66 -10.02 -1.46
N LEU A 110 -1.43 -11.20 -2.06
CA LEU A 110 -0.39 -12.13 -1.66
C LEU A 110 0.38 -12.61 -2.90
N LEU A 111 1.68 -12.87 -2.74
CA LEU A 111 2.49 -13.52 -3.77
C LEU A 111 2.50 -15.03 -3.55
N GLY A 112 1.81 -15.75 -4.43
CA GLY A 112 1.76 -17.21 -4.43
C GLY A 112 3.13 -17.83 -4.69
N SER A 113 3.30 -19.08 -4.25
CA SER A 113 4.55 -19.84 -4.46
C SER A 113 4.89 -20.06 -5.95
N ASN A 114 3.89 -19.97 -6.82
CA ASN A 114 4.02 -20.01 -8.28
C ASN A 114 4.41 -18.66 -8.91
N GLY A 115 4.65 -17.61 -8.10
CA GLY A 115 5.02 -16.28 -8.58
C GLY A 115 3.84 -15.42 -9.06
N LEU A 116 2.60 -15.87 -8.86
CA LEU A 116 1.41 -15.07 -9.19
C LEU A 116 0.96 -14.22 -8.00
N TYR A 117 0.63 -12.96 -8.26
CA TYR A 117 -0.07 -12.13 -7.29
C TYR A 117 -1.55 -12.47 -7.28
N VAL A 118 -2.09 -12.81 -6.11
CA VAL A 118 -3.50 -13.14 -5.92
C VAL A 118 -4.13 -12.06 -5.06
N VAL A 119 -5.19 -11.45 -5.58
CA VAL A 119 -5.99 -10.46 -4.86
C VAL A 119 -7.25 -11.14 -4.34
N LEU A 120 -7.49 -11.00 -3.03
CA LEU A 120 -8.68 -11.49 -2.34
C LEU A 120 -9.53 -10.27 -1.96
N TYR A 121 -10.71 -10.17 -2.56
CA TYR A 121 -11.70 -9.11 -2.33
C TYR A 121 -12.72 -9.51 -1.27
#